data_AF-A0A965PI77-F1
#
_entry.id   AF-A0A965PI77-F1
#
_cell.length_a   1.000
_cell.length_b   1.000
_cell.length_c   1.000
_cell.angle_alpha   90.00
_cell.angle_beta   90.00
_cell.angle_gamma   90.00
#
_symmetry.space_group_name_H-M   'P 1'
#
loop_
_entity.id
_entity.type
_entity.pdbx_description
1 polymer ?
#
loop_
_entity_poly.entity_id
_entity_poly.type
_entity_poly.pdbx_seq_one_letter_code
_entity_poly.pdbx_strand_id
1 'polypeptide(L)'
;LCDQLKEMHRRKSRDYGCPTGGDPLANIRNGAKFVGIAAWRGAMVRLSDKVTRLAAYNATGRLENESLEDNLFDLASYSLLALLLHREERHA
;
A
#
# COMPACT_ATOMS: atom_id res chain seq x y z
N LEU A 1 -3.49 18.33 -4.88
CA LEU A 1 -2.98 17.20 -4.07
C LEU A 1 -4.02 16.07 -3.88
N CYS A 2 -5.24 16.35 -3.41
CA CYS A 2 -6.24 15.29 -3.20
C CYS A 2 -6.69 14.55 -4.47
N ASP A 3 -6.81 15.24 -5.60
CA ASP A 3 -7.27 14.58 -6.84
C ASP A 3 -6.18 13.72 -7.49
N GLN A 4 -4.90 14.12 -7.37
CA GLN A 4 -3.78 13.27 -7.77
C GLN A 4 -3.68 12.02 -6.90
N LEU A 5 -3.90 12.14 -5.58
CA LEU A 5 -3.97 10.98 -4.68
C LEU A 5 -5.15 10.06 -5.00
N LYS A 6 -6.33 10.60 -5.32
CA LYS A 6 -7.52 9.83 -5.74
C LYS A 6 -7.30 9.12 -7.08
N GLU A 7 -6.74 9.83 -8.05
CA GLU A 7 -6.46 9.29 -9.38
C GLU A 7 -5.35 8.23 -9.32
N MET A 8 -4.32 8.48 -8.53
CA MET A 8 -3.25 7.51 -8.29
C MET A 8 -3.77 6.29 -7.53
N HIS A 9 -4.67 6.47 -6.54
CA HIS A 9 -5.34 5.35 -5.89
C HIS A 9 -6.13 4.51 -6.90
N ARG A 10 -6.92 5.14 -7.79
CA ARG A 10 -7.63 4.45 -8.88
C ARG A 10 -6.70 3.70 -9.83
N ARG A 11 -5.56 4.31 -10.22
CA ARG A 11 -4.56 3.68 -11.09
C ARG A 11 -3.91 2.48 -10.40
N LYS A 12 -3.48 2.62 -9.14
CA LYS A 12 -2.89 1.51 -8.38
C LYS A 12 -3.90 0.42 -8.05
N SER A 13 -5.17 0.75 -7.80
CA SER A 13 -6.23 -0.26 -7.66
C SER A 13 -6.41 -1.11 -8.91
N ARG A 14 -6.07 -0.59 -10.11
CA ARG A 14 -6.01 -1.40 -11.34
C ARG A 14 -4.76 -2.27 -11.42
N ASP A 15 -3.62 -1.81 -10.93
CA ASP A 15 -2.35 -2.57 -10.96
C ASP A 15 -2.32 -3.67 -9.87
N TYR A 16 -2.99 -3.45 -8.73
CA TYR A 16 -3.22 -4.46 -7.69
C TYR A 16 -4.48 -5.30 -7.93
N GLY A 17 -5.36 -4.82 -8.82
CA GLY A 17 -6.62 -5.47 -9.19
C GLY A 17 -6.39 -6.69 -10.06
N CYS A 18 -7.06 -7.78 -9.73
CA CYS A 18 -7.19 -8.91 -10.64
C CYS A 18 -7.75 -8.38 -11.98
N PRO A 19 -7.11 -8.65 -13.14
CA PRO A 19 -7.53 -8.16 -14.45
C PRO A 19 -9.00 -8.48 -14.81
N THR A 20 -9.63 -9.39 -14.07
CA THR A 20 -10.99 -9.90 -14.28
C THR A 20 -12.03 -9.39 -13.28
N GLY A 21 -11.77 -8.31 -12.53
CA GLY A 21 -12.80 -7.64 -11.70
C GLY A 21 -12.99 -8.22 -10.29
N GLY A 22 -11.95 -8.87 -9.73
CA GLY A 22 -11.95 -9.38 -8.35
C GLY A 22 -11.64 -8.31 -7.28
N ASP A 23 -11.48 -8.74 -6.02
CA ASP A 23 -11.10 -7.86 -4.90
C ASP A 23 -9.74 -7.18 -5.17
N PRO A 24 -9.68 -5.84 -5.32
CA PRO A 24 -8.43 -5.12 -5.60
C PRO A 24 -7.41 -5.20 -4.46
N LEU A 25 -7.81 -5.65 -3.28
CA LEU A 25 -6.94 -5.83 -2.12
C LEU A 25 -6.65 -7.30 -1.82
N ALA A 26 -7.00 -8.22 -2.74
CA ALA A 26 -6.81 -9.65 -2.58
C ALA A 26 -5.38 -10.02 -2.17
N ASN A 27 -4.36 -9.37 -2.73
CA ASN A 27 -2.95 -9.63 -2.38
C ASN A 27 -2.66 -9.34 -0.89
N ILE A 28 -3.17 -8.21 -0.36
CA ILE A 28 -2.97 -7.85 1.05
C ILE A 28 -3.78 -8.79 1.94
N ARG A 29 -5.04 -9.08 1.59
CA ARG A 29 -5.90 -9.97 2.39
C ARG A 29 -5.39 -11.40 2.43
N ASN A 30 -4.98 -11.94 1.28
CA ASN A 30 -4.45 -13.30 1.18
C ASN A 30 -3.11 -13.42 1.93
N GLY A 31 -2.21 -12.44 1.78
CA GLY A 31 -0.97 -12.40 2.53
C GLY A 31 -1.20 -12.29 4.04
N ALA A 32 -2.13 -11.43 4.47
CA ALA A 32 -2.49 -11.28 5.87
C ALA A 32 -3.11 -12.56 6.44
N LYS A 33 -4.00 -13.22 5.70
CA LYS A 33 -4.59 -14.52 6.05
C LYS A 33 -3.53 -15.62 6.18
N PHE A 34 -2.57 -15.66 5.25
CA PHE A 34 -1.48 -16.63 5.28
C PHE A 34 -0.61 -16.48 6.53
N VAL A 35 -0.30 -15.25 6.94
CA VAL A 35 0.51 -14.95 8.13
C VAL A 35 -0.31 -15.03 9.44
N GLY A 36 -1.64 -14.95 9.36
CA GLY A 36 -2.52 -14.95 10.54
C GLY A 36 -2.68 -13.58 11.19
N ILE A 37 -2.63 -12.50 10.40
CA ILE A 37 -2.84 -11.12 10.87
C ILE A 37 -4.06 -10.48 10.21
N ALA A 38 -4.57 -9.41 10.82
CA ALA A 38 -5.60 -8.57 10.21
C ALA A 38 -5.09 -7.92 8.91
N ALA A 39 -5.95 -7.78 7.91
CA ALA A 39 -5.58 -7.24 6.60
C ALA A 39 -4.97 -5.82 6.69
N TRP A 40 -5.50 -4.96 7.57
CA TRP A 40 -4.95 -3.62 7.77
C TRP A 40 -3.54 -3.65 8.37
N ARG A 41 -3.20 -4.65 9.19
CA ARG A 41 -1.83 -4.86 9.67
C ARG A 41 -0.92 -5.29 8.52
N GLY A 42 -1.43 -6.09 7.57
CA GLY A 42 -0.74 -6.40 6.32
C GLY A 42 -0.40 -5.15 5.51
N ALA A 43 -1.32 -4.19 5.41
CA ALA A 43 -1.06 -2.90 4.77
C ALA A 43 0.02 -2.08 5.50
N MET A 44 0.05 -2.12 6.85
CA MET A 44 1.10 -1.47 7.66
C MET A 44 2.49 -2.08 7.42
N VAL A 45 2.58 -3.40 7.22
CA VAL A 45 3.86 -4.06 6.85
C VAL A 45 4.38 -3.50 5.53
N ARG A 46 3.52 -3.38 4.50
CA ARG A 46 3.90 -2.82 3.19
C ARG A 46 4.32 -1.36 3.27
N LEU A 47 3.68 -0.59 4.16
CA LEU A 47 4.10 0.76 4.47
C LEU A 47 5.52 0.77 5.08
N SER A 48 5.79 -0.11 6.04
CA SER A 48 7.12 -0.24 6.67
C SER A 48 8.20 -0.59 5.66
N ASP A 49 7.93 -1.46 4.69
CA ASP A 49 8.88 -1.80 3.61
C ASP A 49 9.36 -0.54 2.85
N LYS A 50 8.41 0.37 2.57
CA LYS A 50 8.68 1.64 1.87
C LYS A 50 9.46 2.62 2.75
N VAL A 51 9.14 2.71 4.04
CA VAL A 51 9.91 3.53 4.99
C VAL A 51 11.36 3.03 5.09
N THR A 52 11.58 1.72 5.18
CA THR A 52 12.93 1.13 5.21
C THR A 52 13.74 1.47 3.96
N ARG A 53 13.09 1.45 2.78
CA ARG A 53 13.72 1.87 1.52
C ARG A 53 14.13 3.35 1.54
N LEU A 54 13.26 4.22 2.07
CA LEU A 54 13.58 5.65 2.22
C LEU A 54 14.67 5.90 3.29
N ALA A 55 14.75 5.10 4.34
CA ALA A 55 15.85 5.18 5.30
C ALA A 55 17.20 4.90 4.63
N ALA A 56 17.26 3.87 3.76
CA ALA A 56 18.45 3.59 2.96
C ALA A 56 18.78 4.74 2.00
N TYR A 57 17.77 5.33 1.36
CA TYR A 57 17.95 6.52 0.52
C TYR A 57 18.50 7.70 1.31
N ASN A 58 17.98 7.99 2.51
CA ASN A 58 18.46 9.09 3.35
C ASN A 58 19.92 8.91 3.75
N ALA A 59 20.38 7.67 3.94
CA ALA A 59 21.77 7.38 4.28
C ALA A 59 22.72 7.42 3.09
N THR A 60 22.25 7.08 1.88
CA THR A 60 23.11 6.83 0.71
C THR A 60 22.93 7.81 -0.44
N GLY A 61 21.82 8.56 -0.44
CA GLY A 61 21.39 9.41 -1.55
C GLY A 61 20.96 8.67 -2.81
N ARG A 62 20.78 7.34 -2.76
CA ARG A 62 20.52 6.50 -3.95
C ARG A 62 19.25 5.64 -3.82
N LEU A 63 18.53 5.52 -4.93
CA LEU A 63 17.40 4.59 -5.13
C LEU A 63 17.60 3.88 -6.46
N GLU A 64 17.49 2.55 -6.49
CA GLU A 64 17.80 1.76 -7.69
C GLU A 64 16.58 1.47 -8.57
N ASN A 65 15.39 1.33 -7.98
CA ASN A 65 14.22 0.74 -8.66
C ASN A 65 13.00 1.67 -8.76
N GLU A 66 12.88 2.69 -7.90
CA GLU A 66 11.70 3.56 -7.80
C GLU A 66 12.15 4.96 -7.37
N SER A 67 11.45 6.00 -7.81
CA SER A 67 11.78 7.37 -7.41
C SER A 67 11.38 7.64 -5.94
N LEU A 68 11.94 8.72 -5.36
CA LEU A 68 11.52 9.21 -4.04
C LEU A 68 10.01 9.52 -4.04
N GLU A 69 9.52 10.16 -5.10
CA GLU A 69 8.12 10.54 -5.26
C GLU A 69 7.20 9.32 -5.31
N ASP A 70 7.56 8.26 -6.04
CA ASP A 70 6.80 7.01 -6.08
C ASP A 70 6.67 6.37 -4.69
N ASN A 71 7.77 6.36 -3.92
CA ASN A 71 7.78 5.82 -2.57
C ASN A 71 6.90 6.63 -1.62
N LEU A 72 6.93 7.97 -1.71
CA LEU A 72 6.05 8.83 -0.92
C LEU A 72 4.57 8.63 -1.29
N PHE A 73 4.25 8.45 -2.57
CA PHE A 73 2.90 8.11 -3.01
C PHE A 73 2.45 6.72 -2.53
N ASP A 74 3.35 5.74 -2.49
CA ASP A 74 3.07 4.43 -1.88
C ASP A 74 2.74 4.56 -0.40
N LEU A 75 3.50 5.34 0.37
CA LEU A 75 3.23 5.56 1.79
C LEU A 75 1.84 6.15 2.01
N ALA A 76 1.46 7.16 1.22
CA ALA A 76 0.12 7.74 1.29
C ALA A 76 -0.97 6.72 0.93
N SER A 77 -0.73 5.90 -0.09
CA SER A 77 -1.65 4.84 -0.53
C SER A 77 -1.85 3.76 0.53
N TYR A 78 -0.76 3.22 1.09
CA TYR A 78 -0.83 2.18 2.12
C TYR A 78 -1.45 2.71 3.41
N SER A 79 -1.26 3.99 3.75
CA SER A 79 -1.94 4.62 4.88
C SER A 79 -3.47 4.64 4.69
N LEU A 80 -3.93 5.00 3.48
CA LEU A 80 -5.36 4.99 3.14
C LEU A 80 -5.93 3.57 3.14
N LEU A 81 -5.20 2.59 2.60
CA LEU A 81 -5.60 1.19 2.59
C LEU A 81 -5.69 0.60 4.00
N ALA A 82 -4.73 0.90 4.87
CA ALA A 82 -4.77 0.49 6.26
C ALA A 82 -6.02 1.05 6.97
N LEU A 83 -6.32 2.33 6.77
CA LEU A 83 -7.53 2.95 7.33
C LEU A 83 -8.82 2.30 6.80
N LEU A 84 -8.91 2.04 5.50
CA LEU A 84 -10.06 1.40 4.87
C LEU A 84 -10.30 0.00 5.47
N LEU A 85 -9.27 -0.85 5.44
CA LEU A 85 -9.33 -2.23 5.94
C LEU A 85 -9.63 -2.30 7.45
N HIS A 86 -9.11 -1.35 8.23
CA HIS A 86 -9.40 -1.26 9.66
C HIS A 86 -10.87 -0.87 9.91
N ARG A 87 -11.42 0.05 9.10
CA ARG A 87 -12.85 0.40 9.18
C ARG A 87 -13.74 -0.77 8.78
N GLU A 88 -13.41 -1.48 7.71
CA GLU A 88 -14.13 -2.70 7.31
C GLU A 88 -14.18 -3.74 8.43
N GLU A 89 -13.03 -4.02 9.07
CA GLU A 89 -12.96 -4.97 10.19
C GLU A 89 -13.84 -4.55 11.38
N ARG A 90 -13.94 -3.25 11.67
CA ARG A 90 -14.78 -2.73 12.77
C ARG A 90 -16.28 -2.72 12.46
N HIS A 91 -16.65 -2.78 11.18
CA HIS A 91 -18.03 -2.72 10.70
C HIS A 91 -18.55 -4.06 10.16
N ALA A 92 -17.73 -5.12 10.21
CA ALA A 92 -18.07 -6.50 9.86
C ALA A 92 -18.57 -7.27 11.08
#